data_AF-Q30KE4-F1
#
_entry.id   AF-Q30KE4-F1
#
_cell.length_a   1.000
_cell.length_b   1.000
_cell.length_c   1.000
_cell.angle_alpha   90.00
_cell.angle_beta   90.00
_cell.angle_gamma   90.00
#
_symmetry.space_group_name_H-M   'P 1'
#
loop_
_entity.id
_entity.type
_entity.pdbx_description
1 polymer ?
#
loop_
_entity_poly.entity_id
_entity_poly.type
_entity_poly.pdbx_seq_one_letter_code
_entity_poly.pdbx_strand_id
1 'polypeptide(L)'
;HAAGKGVNVAKVLSELGAQVTVTGFLGRDNQELFCQLFEQLGVQDAFIRIAGATRINVKLVEQSGAVSDINFPGIQVTEADIEAFEATLQRLAQDHDYFVLAGSLPQGISPQRCAGWIAQLRSMNKKVLFDSSRDALLAGLDAKPWLIKPNDEELSQWCGRELTTLTDCQQAAAELAQKQIENIVISMGAEGVMWLHENQWLHAKPPKMQVVSTVGAGDTLVAGLCWGHMQRMEKESLLRFATALSALAVTQVGVGLG
;
A
#
# COMPACT_ATOMS: atom_id res chain seq x y z
N HIS A 1 11.77 -14.57 3.19
CA HIS A 1 11.08 -13.88 4.30
C HIS A 1 9.61 -13.74 3.96
N ALA A 2 8.72 -13.76 4.97
CA ALA A 2 7.31 -13.42 4.79
C ALA A 2 7.21 -11.94 4.40
N ALA A 3 6.53 -11.64 3.29
CA ALA A 3 6.51 -10.32 2.70
C ALA A 3 5.25 -10.08 1.85
N GLY A 4 4.91 -8.80 1.68
CA GLY A 4 3.81 -8.31 0.85
C GLY A 4 3.54 -6.85 1.21
N LYS A 5 3.04 -6.05 0.26
CA LYS A 5 2.86 -4.60 0.49
C LYS A 5 2.07 -4.30 1.78
N GLY A 6 0.92 -4.95 1.99
CA GLY A 6 0.13 -4.78 3.22
C GLY A 6 0.86 -5.22 4.50
N VAL A 7 1.65 -6.31 4.44
CA VAL A 7 2.46 -6.79 5.58
C VAL A 7 3.61 -5.84 5.88
N ASN A 8 4.22 -5.26 4.86
CA ASN A 8 5.26 -4.24 4.96
C ASN A 8 4.72 -2.97 5.63
N VAL A 9 3.53 -2.51 5.23
CA VAL A 9 2.83 -1.39 5.89
C VAL A 9 2.55 -1.72 7.36
N ALA A 10 2.04 -2.92 7.64
CA ALA A 10 1.73 -3.36 9.00
C ALA A 10 2.97 -3.40 9.90
N LYS A 11 4.11 -3.86 9.36
CA LYS A 11 5.40 -3.87 10.07
C LYS A 11 5.79 -2.46 10.50
N VAL A 12 5.81 -1.50 9.56
CA VAL A 12 6.18 -0.11 9.88
C VAL A 12 5.18 0.52 10.86
N LEU A 13 3.88 0.29 10.69
CA LEU A 13 2.87 0.78 11.62
C LEU A 13 3.04 0.21 13.04
N SER A 14 3.34 -1.07 13.17
CA SER A 14 3.60 -1.70 14.47
C SER A 14 4.85 -1.11 15.14
N GLU A 15 5.94 -0.91 14.38
CA GLU A 15 7.16 -0.27 14.87
C GLU A 15 6.94 1.18 15.33
N LEU A 16 5.99 1.89 14.69
CA LEU A 16 5.55 3.22 15.11
C LEU A 16 4.62 3.20 16.34
N GLY A 17 4.20 2.01 16.79
CA GLY A 17 3.38 1.80 17.98
C GLY A 17 1.87 1.72 17.72
N ALA A 18 1.44 1.54 16.46
CA ALA A 18 0.02 1.31 16.16
C ALA A 18 -0.41 -0.10 16.57
N GLN A 19 -1.68 -0.23 17.00
CA GLN A 19 -2.35 -1.52 17.06
C GLN A 19 -2.78 -1.90 15.65
N VAL A 20 -2.27 -3.02 15.14
CA VAL A 20 -2.48 -3.42 13.74
C VAL A 20 -3.09 -4.82 13.69
N THR A 21 -4.14 -4.94 12.88
CA THR A 21 -4.65 -6.24 12.42
C THR A 21 -4.24 -6.44 10.97
N VAL A 22 -3.68 -7.61 10.66
CA VAL A 22 -3.34 -8.03 9.29
C VAL A 22 -4.34 -9.05 8.79
N THR A 23 -4.81 -8.90 7.55
CA THR A 23 -5.77 -9.81 6.92
C THR A 23 -5.53 -9.90 5.42
N GLY A 24 -6.20 -10.85 4.77
CA GLY A 24 -6.03 -11.23 3.38
C GLY A 24 -6.15 -12.75 3.23
N PHE A 25 -5.48 -13.30 2.23
CA PHE A 25 -5.46 -14.74 1.96
C PHE A 25 -4.07 -15.32 2.19
N LEU A 26 -4.00 -16.40 2.95
CA LEU A 26 -2.75 -17.10 3.24
C LEU A 26 -2.91 -18.59 2.99
N GLY A 27 -2.00 -19.17 2.22
CA GLY A 27 -1.97 -20.60 1.93
C GLY A 27 -1.58 -21.41 3.15
N ARG A 28 -2.30 -22.49 3.42
CA ARG A 28 -2.07 -23.37 4.58
C ARG A 28 -0.74 -24.10 4.51
N ASP A 29 -0.22 -24.37 3.31
CA ASP A 29 0.92 -25.27 3.10
C ASP A 29 2.27 -24.64 3.49
N ASN A 30 2.33 -23.32 3.67
CA ASN A 30 3.56 -22.58 4.01
C ASN A 30 3.31 -21.33 4.86
N GLN A 31 2.32 -21.38 5.76
CA GLN A 31 1.90 -20.25 6.59
C GLN A 31 2.86 -19.92 7.74
N GLU A 32 3.73 -20.84 8.13
CA GLU A 32 4.50 -20.79 9.39
C GLU A 32 5.36 -19.52 9.48
N LEU A 33 6.01 -19.15 8.37
CA LEU A 33 6.85 -17.94 8.30
C LEU A 33 6.05 -16.65 8.51
N PHE A 34 4.77 -16.61 8.09
CA PHE A 34 3.90 -15.46 8.32
C PHE A 34 3.41 -15.42 9.76
N CYS A 35 3.01 -16.57 10.33
CA CYS A 35 2.60 -16.64 11.74
C CYS A 35 3.73 -16.16 12.67
N GLN A 36 4.96 -16.64 12.45
CA GLN A 36 6.14 -16.20 13.21
C GLN A 36 6.38 -14.70 13.08
N LEU A 37 6.25 -14.14 11.87
CA LEU A 37 6.38 -12.71 11.65
C LEU A 37 5.30 -11.93 12.41
N PHE A 38 4.05 -12.38 12.38
CA PHE A 38 2.95 -11.69 13.06
C PHE A 38 3.12 -11.69 14.58
N GLU A 39 3.56 -12.82 15.15
CA GLU A 39 3.92 -12.92 16.57
C GLU A 39 5.07 -11.97 16.93
N GLN A 40 6.14 -11.93 16.11
CA GLN A 40 7.28 -11.04 16.32
C GLN A 40 6.89 -9.57 16.28
N LEU A 41 5.99 -9.19 15.37
CA LEU A 41 5.50 -7.83 15.24
C LEU A 41 4.43 -7.46 16.27
N GLY A 42 3.90 -8.42 17.05
CA GLY A 42 2.79 -8.18 17.97
C GLY A 42 1.49 -7.74 17.28
N VAL A 43 1.28 -8.12 16.03
CA VAL A 43 0.07 -7.76 15.25
C VAL A 43 -0.99 -8.85 15.34
N GLN A 44 -2.26 -8.47 15.26
CA GLN A 44 -3.36 -9.42 15.25
C GLN A 44 -3.47 -10.07 13.88
N ASP A 45 -3.41 -11.41 13.82
CA ASP A 45 -3.62 -12.17 12.60
C ASP A 45 -5.11 -12.47 12.38
N ALA A 46 -5.66 -11.97 11.27
CA ALA A 46 -7.00 -12.24 10.79
C ALA A 46 -7.02 -12.72 9.32
N PHE A 47 -5.95 -13.35 8.84
CA PHE A 47 -5.88 -13.90 7.48
C PHE A 47 -6.79 -15.12 7.29
N ILE A 48 -7.49 -15.17 6.16
CA ILE A 48 -8.24 -16.33 5.70
C ILE A 48 -7.25 -17.39 5.22
N ARG A 49 -7.26 -18.54 5.91
CA ARG A 49 -6.41 -19.69 5.55
C ARG A 49 -7.06 -20.50 4.44
N ILE A 50 -6.44 -20.53 3.28
CA ILE A 50 -6.96 -21.19 2.07
C ILE A 50 -6.05 -22.35 1.63
N ALA A 51 -6.58 -23.27 0.83
CA ALA A 51 -5.82 -24.44 0.37
C ALA A 51 -4.67 -24.03 -0.57
N GLY A 52 -3.55 -24.75 -0.51
CA GLY A 52 -2.36 -24.47 -1.31
C GLY A 52 -1.31 -23.64 -0.57
N ALA A 53 -0.24 -23.28 -1.31
CA ALA A 53 0.88 -22.52 -0.80
C ALA A 53 0.80 -21.05 -1.23
N THR A 54 1.04 -20.12 -0.30
CA THR A 54 1.29 -18.70 -0.58
C THR A 54 2.46 -18.59 -1.57
N ARG A 55 2.31 -17.74 -2.60
CA ARG A 55 3.35 -17.57 -3.62
C ARG A 55 4.71 -17.27 -2.99
N ILE A 56 5.74 -17.85 -3.58
CA ILE A 56 7.12 -17.51 -3.31
C ILE A 56 7.58 -16.61 -4.47
N ASN A 57 8.13 -15.44 -4.17
CA ASN A 57 8.79 -14.61 -5.17
C ASN A 57 10.29 -14.73 -4.95
N VAL A 58 11.03 -15.08 -6.00
CA VAL A 58 12.48 -15.25 -5.94
C VAL A 58 13.13 -14.07 -6.67
N LYS A 59 13.95 -13.31 -5.95
CA LYS A 59 14.81 -12.27 -6.54
C LYS A 59 16.23 -12.83 -6.65
N LEU A 60 16.71 -13.01 -7.86
CA LEU A 60 18.09 -13.42 -8.14
C LEU A 60 18.93 -12.15 -8.35
N VAL A 61 19.88 -11.91 -7.47
CA VAL A 61 20.84 -10.80 -7.58
C VAL A 61 22.17 -11.38 -8.04
N GLU A 62 22.58 -11.02 -9.25
CA GLU A 62 23.88 -11.42 -9.79
C GLU A 62 25.00 -10.55 -9.22
N GLN A 63 26.24 -11.07 -9.24
CA GLN A 63 27.43 -10.29 -8.86
C GLN A 63 27.64 -9.07 -9.77
N SER A 64 27.08 -9.10 -10.99
CA SER A 64 27.04 -7.99 -11.94
C SER A 64 26.13 -6.82 -11.49
N GLY A 65 25.30 -7.05 -10.47
CA GLY A 65 24.25 -6.12 -10.04
C GLY A 65 22.92 -6.29 -10.79
N ALA A 66 22.84 -7.21 -11.77
CA ALA A 66 21.58 -7.53 -12.42
C ALA A 66 20.61 -8.23 -11.45
N VAL A 67 19.34 -7.83 -11.47
CA VAL A 67 18.29 -8.42 -10.63
C VAL A 67 17.23 -9.06 -11.53
N SER A 68 16.99 -10.37 -11.35
CA SER A 68 15.93 -11.11 -12.05
C SER A 68 14.83 -11.52 -11.07
N ASP A 69 13.59 -11.21 -11.41
CA ASP A 69 12.40 -11.53 -10.61
C ASP A 69 11.66 -12.76 -11.18
N ILE A 70 11.61 -13.84 -10.40
CA ILE A 70 10.84 -15.05 -10.71
C ILE A 70 9.62 -15.08 -9.79
N ASN A 71 8.44 -14.88 -10.40
CA ASN A 71 7.17 -14.87 -9.69
C ASN A 71 6.41 -16.18 -9.97
N PHE A 72 6.18 -16.98 -8.92
CA PHE A 72 5.36 -18.19 -9.03
C PHE A 72 3.86 -17.84 -9.01
N PRO A 73 3.01 -18.63 -9.68
CA PRO A 73 1.57 -18.41 -9.66
C PRO A 73 1.05 -18.40 -8.22
N GLY A 74 0.14 -17.46 -7.95
CA GLY A 74 -0.48 -17.30 -6.65
C GLY A 74 -1.51 -18.38 -6.34
N ILE A 75 -2.06 -18.30 -5.13
CA ILE A 75 -3.18 -19.16 -4.74
C ILE A 75 -4.42 -18.73 -5.53
N GLN A 76 -5.19 -19.71 -5.99
CA GLN A 76 -6.52 -19.49 -6.55
C GLN A 76 -7.51 -19.25 -5.40
N VAL A 77 -8.08 -18.06 -5.33
CA VAL A 77 -9.10 -17.71 -4.33
C VAL A 77 -10.47 -18.14 -4.86
N THR A 78 -11.23 -18.87 -4.05
CA THR A 78 -12.59 -19.32 -4.38
C THR A 78 -13.64 -18.32 -3.89
N GLU A 79 -14.88 -18.44 -4.37
CA GLU A 79 -15.99 -17.59 -3.90
C GLU A 79 -16.23 -17.74 -2.39
N ALA A 80 -16.13 -18.97 -1.86
CA ALA A 80 -16.29 -19.22 -0.43
C ALA A 80 -15.18 -18.53 0.40
N ASP A 81 -13.95 -18.48 -0.12
CA ASP A 81 -12.85 -17.77 0.54
C ASP A 81 -13.11 -16.24 0.54
N ILE A 82 -13.65 -15.72 -0.57
CA ILE A 82 -14.05 -14.32 -0.71
C ILE A 82 -15.14 -13.96 0.31
N GLU A 83 -16.19 -14.78 0.43
CA GLU A 83 -17.26 -14.57 1.41
C GLU A 83 -16.71 -14.53 2.85
N ALA A 84 -15.77 -15.43 3.18
CA ALA A 84 -15.12 -15.44 4.49
C ALA A 84 -14.26 -14.18 4.73
N PHE A 85 -13.59 -13.69 3.70
CA PHE A 85 -12.84 -12.43 3.75
C PHE A 85 -13.76 -11.23 3.94
N GLU A 86 -14.89 -11.17 3.21
CA GLU A 86 -15.88 -10.10 3.34
C GLU A 86 -16.52 -10.07 4.73
N ALA A 87 -16.84 -11.23 5.31
CA ALA A 87 -17.28 -11.32 6.70
C ALA A 87 -16.21 -10.81 7.69
N THR A 88 -14.93 -11.09 7.41
CA THR A 88 -13.81 -10.57 8.20
C THR A 88 -13.69 -9.06 8.08
N LEU A 89 -13.82 -8.49 6.89
CA LEU A 89 -13.84 -7.03 6.68
C LEU A 89 -14.98 -6.37 7.45
N GLN A 90 -16.18 -6.95 7.42
CA GLN A 90 -17.34 -6.43 8.18
C GLN A 90 -17.09 -6.42 9.69
N ARG A 91 -16.50 -7.50 10.21
CA ARG A 91 -16.14 -7.58 11.63
C ARG A 91 -15.10 -6.52 12.00
N LEU A 92 -14.02 -6.39 11.22
CA LEU A 92 -12.95 -5.42 11.48
C LEU A 92 -13.43 -3.97 11.32
N ALA A 93 -14.44 -3.72 10.49
CA ALA A 93 -15.04 -2.39 10.37
C ALA A 93 -15.77 -1.95 11.66
N GLN A 94 -16.02 -2.85 12.62
CA GLN A 94 -16.66 -2.46 13.88
C GLN A 94 -15.70 -1.71 14.81
N ASP A 95 -14.40 -2.03 14.78
CA ASP A 95 -13.40 -1.53 15.73
C ASP A 95 -12.17 -0.86 15.07
N HIS A 96 -12.02 -0.94 13.74
CA HIS A 96 -10.96 -0.23 13.01
C HIS A 96 -11.52 0.96 12.21
N ASP A 97 -10.79 2.08 12.20
CA ASP A 97 -11.16 3.28 11.45
C ASP A 97 -10.36 3.47 10.15
N TYR A 98 -9.16 2.89 10.09
CA TYR A 98 -8.24 2.99 8.96
C TYR A 98 -8.02 1.61 8.34
N PHE A 99 -8.10 1.55 7.01
CA PHE A 99 -7.89 0.34 6.23
C PHE A 99 -6.86 0.62 5.15
N VAL A 100 -5.78 -0.16 5.11
CA VAL A 100 -4.78 -0.08 4.05
C VAL A 100 -4.96 -1.28 3.11
N LEU A 101 -5.42 -1.02 1.89
CA LEU A 101 -5.49 -2.01 0.82
C LEU A 101 -4.30 -1.80 -0.10
N ALA A 102 -3.31 -2.70 -0.02
CA ALA A 102 -2.06 -2.56 -0.74
C ALA A 102 -1.61 -3.84 -1.45
N GLY A 103 -1.15 -3.69 -2.70
CA GLY A 103 -0.58 -4.76 -3.50
C GLY A 103 -1.49 -5.27 -4.63
N SER A 104 -0.96 -6.21 -5.40
CA SER A 104 -1.65 -6.85 -6.52
C SER A 104 -2.74 -7.81 -6.06
N LEU A 105 -3.84 -7.90 -6.81
CA LEU A 105 -4.90 -8.87 -6.55
C LEU A 105 -4.45 -10.31 -6.86
N PRO A 106 -4.80 -11.30 -6.02
CA PRO A 106 -4.59 -12.71 -6.33
C PRO A 106 -5.59 -13.20 -7.40
N GLN A 107 -5.32 -14.37 -7.96
CA GLN A 107 -6.24 -14.99 -8.93
C GLN A 107 -7.58 -15.33 -8.26
N GLY A 108 -8.69 -15.07 -8.96
CA GLY A 108 -10.05 -15.21 -8.43
C GLY A 108 -10.68 -13.90 -7.95
N ILE A 109 -9.89 -12.84 -7.76
CA ILE A 109 -10.40 -11.53 -7.30
C ILE A 109 -10.34 -10.52 -8.43
N SER A 110 -11.51 -10.04 -8.87
CA SER A 110 -11.58 -9.02 -9.92
C SER A 110 -11.27 -7.62 -9.36
N PRO A 111 -10.74 -6.70 -10.21
CA PRO A 111 -10.61 -5.29 -9.87
C PRO A 111 -11.89 -4.65 -9.32
N GLN A 112 -13.04 -4.99 -9.92
CA GLN A 112 -14.34 -4.46 -9.53
C GLN A 112 -14.78 -4.95 -8.15
N ARG A 113 -14.42 -6.19 -7.78
CA ARG A 113 -14.72 -6.70 -6.45
C ARG A 113 -13.88 -6.01 -5.37
N CYS A 114 -12.59 -5.78 -5.64
CA CYS A 114 -11.74 -4.96 -4.77
C CYS A 114 -12.30 -3.53 -4.60
N ALA A 115 -12.72 -2.90 -5.70
CA ALA A 115 -13.38 -1.60 -5.68
C ALA A 115 -14.68 -1.62 -4.84
N GLY A 116 -15.44 -2.71 -4.88
CA GLY A 116 -16.61 -2.93 -4.03
C GLY A 116 -16.28 -2.88 -2.53
N TRP A 117 -15.17 -3.49 -2.10
CA TRP A 117 -14.73 -3.44 -0.70
C TRP A 117 -14.34 -2.02 -0.26
N ILE A 118 -13.66 -1.27 -1.13
CA ILE A 118 -13.34 0.14 -0.88
C ILE A 118 -14.63 0.94 -0.67
N ALA A 119 -15.60 0.79 -1.56
CA ALA A 119 -16.88 1.50 -1.49
C ALA A 119 -17.68 1.12 -0.23
N GLN A 120 -17.68 -0.16 0.15
CA GLN A 120 -18.32 -0.64 1.36
C GLN A 120 -17.68 -0.04 2.62
N LEU A 121 -16.35 -0.06 2.73
CA LEU A 121 -15.66 0.54 3.87
C LEU A 121 -15.92 2.06 3.96
N ARG A 122 -15.95 2.75 2.81
CA ARG A 122 -16.30 4.17 2.74
C ARG A 122 -17.74 4.45 3.19
N SER A 123 -18.71 3.62 2.83
CA SER A 123 -20.11 3.79 3.28
C SER A 123 -20.27 3.58 4.78
N MET A 124 -19.33 2.88 5.42
CA MET A 124 -19.20 2.73 6.87
C MET A 124 -18.35 3.84 7.53
N ASN A 125 -18.08 4.94 6.81
CA ASN A 125 -17.24 6.07 7.24
C ASN A 125 -15.79 5.69 7.57
N LYS A 126 -15.25 4.63 6.96
CA LYS A 126 -13.86 4.21 7.17
C LYS A 126 -12.90 4.91 6.21
N LYS A 127 -11.68 5.14 6.69
CA LYS A 127 -10.59 5.77 5.92
C LYS A 127 -9.80 4.70 5.19
N VAL A 128 -10.07 4.55 3.90
CA VAL A 128 -9.37 3.58 3.04
C VAL A 128 -8.17 4.24 2.36
N LEU A 129 -6.96 3.79 2.70
CA LEU A 129 -5.73 4.08 1.97
C LEU A 129 -5.53 2.98 0.93
N PHE A 130 -5.35 3.37 -0.32
CA PHE A 130 -5.26 2.43 -1.44
C PHE A 130 -3.94 2.61 -2.22
N ASP A 131 -3.12 1.55 -2.24
CA ASP A 131 -1.85 1.46 -2.96
C ASP A 131 -1.81 0.16 -3.78
N SER A 132 -2.39 0.23 -4.97
CA SER A 132 -2.41 -0.85 -5.95
C SER A 132 -1.92 -0.33 -7.30
N SER A 133 -1.72 -1.24 -8.25
CA SER A 133 -1.29 -0.93 -9.61
C SER A 133 -2.24 -1.48 -10.66
N ARG A 134 -2.09 -1.03 -11.92
CA ARG A 134 -2.78 -1.54 -13.12
C ARG A 134 -4.32 -1.49 -12.99
N ASP A 135 -5.02 -2.49 -13.52
CA ASP A 135 -6.49 -2.55 -13.54
C ASP A 135 -7.12 -2.41 -12.15
N ALA A 136 -6.45 -2.93 -11.11
CA ALA A 136 -6.90 -2.79 -9.73
C ALA A 136 -6.83 -1.33 -9.27
N LEU A 137 -5.78 -0.59 -9.64
CA LEU A 137 -5.72 0.86 -9.41
C LEU A 137 -6.89 1.55 -10.10
N LEU A 138 -7.06 1.34 -11.41
CA LEU A 138 -8.10 2.00 -12.21
C LEU A 138 -9.50 1.80 -11.60
N ALA A 139 -9.88 0.55 -11.32
CA ALA A 139 -11.17 0.24 -10.73
C ALA A 139 -11.32 0.79 -9.30
N GLY A 140 -10.24 0.73 -8.50
CA GLY A 140 -10.26 1.24 -7.13
C GLY A 140 -10.38 2.76 -7.05
N LEU A 141 -9.84 3.52 -8.01
CA LEU A 141 -10.00 4.97 -8.07
C LEU A 141 -11.48 5.40 -8.18
N ASP A 142 -12.28 4.64 -8.93
CA ASP A 142 -13.72 4.90 -9.07
C ASP A 142 -14.52 4.64 -7.78
N ALA A 143 -13.98 3.82 -6.87
CA ALA A 143 -14.55 3.57 -5.55
C ALA A 143 -14.24 4.66 -4.52
N LYS A 144 -13.54 5.73 -4.91
CA LYS A 144 -13.28 6.93 -4.09
C LYS A 144 -12.64 6.60 -2.74
N PRO A 145 -11.49 5.90 -2.72
CA PRO A 145 -10.73 5.70 -1.50
C PRO A 145 -10.40 7.05 -0.85
N TRP A 146 -10.18 7.02 0.45
CA TRP A 146 -9.89 8.22 1.22
C TRP A 146 -8.50 8.79 0.90
N LEU A 147 -7.52 7.92 0.64
CA LEU A 147 -6.19 8.29 0.19
C LEU A 147 -5.69 7.32 -0.88
N ILE A 148 -4.99 7.86 -1.87
CA ILE A 148 -4.25 7.07 -2.85
C ILE A 148 -2.78 7.49 -2.90
N LYS A 149 -1.93 6.55 -3.29
CA LYS A 149 -0.50 6.81 -3.48
C LYS A 149 0.04 6.27 -4.82
N PRO A 150 -0.40 6.74 -6.00
CA PRO A 150 0.27 6.38 -7.24
C PRO A 150 1.71 6.89 -7.28
N ASN A 151 2.58 6.23 -8.03
CA ASN A 151 3.79 6.86 -8.57
C ASN A 151 3.50 7.58 -9.89
N ASP A 152 4.50 8.28 -10.43
CA ASP A 152 4.44 8.95 -11.73
C ASP A 152 4.10 8.01 -12.90
N GLU A 153 4.65 6.80 -12.91
CA GLU A 153 4.34 5.79 -13.93
C GLU A 153 2.86 5.33 -13.89
N GLU A 154 2.33 5.06 -12.71
CA GLU A 154 0.95 4.65 -12.47
C GLU A 154 -0.03 5.79 -12.81
N LEU A 155 0.35 7.03 -12.50
CA LEU A 155 -0.43 8.21 -12.86
C LEU A 155 -0.45 8.44 -14.38
N SER A 156 0.69 8.26 -15.04
CA SER A 156 0.85 8.32 -16.50
C SER A 156 -0.01 7.25 -17.20
N GLN A 157 0.00 6.02 -16.69
CA GLN A 157 -0.87 4.94 -17.19
C GLN A 157 -2.35 5.27 -17.03
N TRP A 158 -2.73 5.87 -15.89
CA TRP A 158 -4.13 6.26 -15.64
C TRP A 158 -4.62 7.36 -16.58
N CYS A 159 -3.83 8.42 -16.81
CA CYS A 159 -4.23 9.53 -17.68
C CYS A 159 -3.98 9.27 -19.17
N GLY A 160 -3.31 8.16 -19.52
CA GLY A 160 -3.07 7.75 -20.90
C GLY A 160 -2.08 8.64 -21.66
N ARG A 161 -1.24 9.40 -20.96
CA ARG A 161 -0.22 10.29 -21.54
C ARG A 161 1.05 10.28 -20.69
N GLU A 162 2.18 10.52 -21.33
CA GLU A 162 3.47 10.62 -20.65
C GLU A 162 3.51 11.85 -19.73
N LEU A 163 4.02 11.68 -18.51
CA LEU A 163 4.20 12.74 -17.53
C LEU A 163 5.71 12.95 -17.34
N THR A 164 6.23 14.07 -17.83
CA THR A 164 7.67 14.33 -17.86
C THR A 164 8.10 15.42 -16.90
N THR A 165 7.15 16.24 -16.43
CA THR A 165 7.40 17.36 -15.52
C THR A 165 6.52 17.29 -14.27
N LEU A 166 6.95 17.98 -13.20
CA LEU A 166 6.13 18.16 -12.00
C LEU A 166 4.76 18.80 -12.32
N THR A 167 4.74 19.72 -13.29
CA THR A 167 3.50 20.37 -13.75
C THR A 167 2.55 19.36 -14.39
N ASP A 168 3.06 18.40 -15.17
CA ASP A 168 2.23 17.35 -15.78
C ASP A 168 1.60 16.48 -14.69
N CYS A 169 2.37 16.09 -13.68
CA CYS A 169 1.88 15.34 -12.52
C CYS A 169 0.81 16.13 -11.75
N GLN A 170 1.00 17.44 -11.53
CA GLN A 170 0.00 18.29 -10.89
C GLN A 170 -1.32 18.33 -11.65
N GLN A 171 -1.25 18.48 -12.97
CA GLN A 171 -2.44 18.52 -13.83
C GLN A 171 -3.18 17.18 -13.81
N ALA A 172 -2.46 16.07 -13.97
CA ALA A 172 -3.06 14.73 -13.90
C ALA A 172 -3.71 14.46 -12.52
N ALA A 173 -3.06 14.87 -11.42
CA ALA A 173 -3.64 14.76 -10.09
C ALA A 173 -4.90 15.62 -9.89
N ALA A 174 -4.94 16.81 -10.49
CA ALA A 174 -6.10 17.69 -10.43
C ALA A 174 -7.29 17.12 -11.22
N GLU A 175 -7.03 16.46 -12.35
CA GLU A 175 -8.04 15.65 -13.05
C GLU A 175 -8.55 14.51 -12.15
N LEU A 176 -7.64 13.84 -11.44
CA LEU A 176 -7.98 12.74 -10.54
C LEU A 176 -8.79 13.20 -9.32
N ALA A 177 -8.56 14.42 -8.82
CA ALA A 177 -9.33 15.03 -7.74
C ALA A 177 -10.82 15.18 -8.09
N GLN A 178 -11.19 15.24 -9.37
CA GLN A 178 -12.59 15.27 -9.81
C GLN A 178 -13.35 13.98 -9.43
N LYS A 179 -12.64 12.88 -9.14
CA LYS A 179 -13.24 11.65 -8.59
C LYS A 179 -13.62 11.75 -7.11
N GLN A 180 -13.40 12.89 -6.46
CA GLN A 180 -13.72 13.14 -5.04
C GLN A 180 -12.86 12.31 -4.08
N ILE A 181 -11.60 12.08 -4.45
CA ILE A 181 -10.59 11.48 -3.58
C ILE A 181 -9.99 12.59 -2.70
N GLU A 182 -10.03 12.41 -1.38
CA GLU A 182 -9.68 13.46 -0.42
C GLU A 182 -8.18 13.70 -0.33
N ASN A 183 -7.36 12.65 -0.52
CA ASN A 183 -5.91 12.71 -0.39
C ASN A 183 -5.25 12.02 -1.59
N ILE A 184 -4.64 12.80 -2.47
CA ILE A 184 -3.92 12.29 -3.63
C ILE A 184 -2.43 12.53 -3.39
N VAL A 185 -1.69 11.45 -3.12
CA VAL A 185 -0.25 11.51 -2.87
C VAL A 185 0.50 10.92 -4.05
N ILE A 186 1.47 11.63 -4.60
CA ILE A 186 2.26 11.19 -5.75
C ILE A 186 3.71 11.06 -5.32
N SER A 187 4.26 9.85 -5.43
CA SER A 187 5.69 9.60 -5.18
C SER A 187 6.50 9.66 -6.47
N MET A 188 7.60 10.41 -6.48
CA MET A 188 8.45 10.65 -7.67
C MET A 188 9.93 10.39 -7.37
N GLY A 189 10.22 9.34 -6.60
CA GLY A 189 11.59 8.94 -6.25
C GLY A 189 12.41 10.09 -5.65
N ALA A 190 13.51 10.46 -6.32
CA ALA A 190 14.43 11.52 -5.87
C ALA A 190 13.81 12.92 -5.86
N GLU A 191 12.73 13.14 -6.63
CA GLU A 191 11.98 14.41 -6.61
C GLU A 191 10.97 14.48 -5.46
N GLY A 192 10.86 13.42 -4.66
CA GLY A 192 10.13 13.40 -3.40
C GLY A 192 8.65 13.07 -3.56
N VAL A 193 7.82 13.72 -2.75
CA VAL A 193 6.41 13.40 -2.59
C VAL A 193 5.56 14.65 -2.70
N MET A 194 4.54 14.61 -3.57
CA MET A 194 3.53 15.66 -3.67
C MET A 194 2.22 15.17 -3.07
N TRP A 195 1.47 16.08 -2.46
CA TRP A 195 0.18 15.78 -1.87
C TRP A 195 -0.82 16.88 -2.23
N LEU A 196 -1.90 16.48 -2.89
CA LEU A 196 -3.08 17.29 -3.14
C LEU A 196 -4.18 16.92 -2.14
N HIS A 197 -4.64 17.92 -1.40
CA HIS A 197 -5.75 17.80 -0.47
C HIS A 197 -6.46 19.14 -0.32
N GLU A 198 -7.80 19.15 -0.40
CA GLU A 198 -8.62 20.38 -0.35
C GLU A 198 -8.15 21.48 -1.33
N ASN A 199 -7.74 21.09 -2.54
CA ASN A 199 -7.15 21.98 -3.56
C ASN A 199 -5.84 22.68 -3.14
N GLN A 200 -5.21 22.25 -2.05
CA GLN A 200 -3.90 22.71 -1.61
C GLN A 200 -2.83 21.69 -1.97
N TRP A 201 -1.72 22.20 -2.49
CA TRP A 201 -0.56 21.41 -2.84
C TRP A 201 0.52 21.53 -1.77
N LEU A 202 1.00 20.39 -1.32
CA LEU A 202 2.23 20.28 -0.53
C LEU A 202 3.25 19.44 -1.31
N HIS A 203 4.52 19.81 -1.16
CA HIS A 203 5.63 19.08 -1.75
C HIS A 203 6.74 18.92 -0.72
N ALA A 204 7.21 17.69 -0.54
CA ALA A 204 8.33 17.37 0.32
C ALA A 204 9.44 16.69 -0.50
N LYS A 205 10.61 17.32 -0.53
CA LYS A 205 11.82 16.76 -1.15
C LYS A 205 12.71 16.16 -0.07
N PRO A 206 13.01 14.84 -0.10
CA PRO A 206 13.93 14.25 0.86
C PRO A 206 15.37 14.73 0.62
N PRO A 207 16.25 14.67 1.63
CA PRO A 207 17.68 14.84 1.41
C PRO A 207 18.22 13.78 0.45
N LYS A 208 19.36 14.05 -0.19
CA LYS A 208 20.04 13.04 -1.02
C LYS A 208 20.52 11.90 -0.12
N MET A 209 20.03 10.69 -0.37
CA MET A 209 20.39 9.48 0.37
C MET A 209 21.28 8.57 -0.50
N GLN A 210 22.14 7.78 0.14
CA GLN A 210 22.76 6.64 -0.52
C GLN A 210 21.73 5.51 -0.62
N VAL A 211 21.26 5.24 -1.84
CA VAL A 211 20.22 4.23 -2.08
C VAL A 211 20.85 2.86 -2.02
N VAL A 212 20.39 2.05 -1.06
CA VAL A 212 20.71 0.62 -0.94
C VAL A 212 19.64 -0.22 -1.62
N SER A 213 18.36 0.11 -1.41
CA SER A 213 17.21 -0.56 -2.00
C SER A 213 16.03 0.39 -2.08
N THR A 214 15.20 0.32 -3.12
CA THR A 214 13.93 1.08 -3.18
C THR A 214 12.73 0.25 -2.72
N VAL A 215 12.94 -1.04 -2.42
CA VAL A 215 11.89 -1.98 -2.03
C VAL A 215 11.29 -1.54 -0.69
N GLY A 216 9.97 -1.33 -0.68
CA GLY A 216 9.22 -0.96 0.53
C GLY A 216 9.25 0.52 0.89
N ALA A 217 9.93 1.38 0.13
CA ALA A 217 9.86 2.83 0.34
C ALA A 217 8.42 3.34 0.16
N GLY A 218 7.71 2.86 -0.87
CA GLY A 218 6.30 3.17 -1.08
C GLY A 218 5.41 2.68 0.06
N ASP A 219 5.60 1.44 0.51
CA ASP A 219 4.85 0.86 1.64
C ASP A 219 5.10 1.67 2.93
N THR A 220 6.34 2.08 3.17
CA THR A 220 6.74 2.92 4.31
C THR A 220 6.11 4.31 4.22
N LEU A 221 6.01 4.89 3.02
CA LEU A 221 5.30 6.17 2.83
C LEU A 221 3.82 6.04 3.19
N VAL A 222 3.14 4.97 2.74
CA VAL A 222 1.73 4.70 3.09
C VAL A 222 1.57 4.53 4.60
N ALA A 223 2.45 3.77 5.24
CA ALA A 223 2.45 3.59 6.69
C ALA A 223 2.63 4.93 7.44
N GLY A 224 3.59 5.75 7.00
CA GLY A 224 3.85 7.07 7.60
C GLY A 224 2.68 8.04 7.45
N LEU A 225 2.02 8.06 6.28
CA LEU A 225 0.81 8.84 6.05
C LEU A 225 -0.34 8.37 6.96
N CYS A 226 -0.56 7.05 7.03
CA CYS A 226 -1.58 6.45 7.88
C CYS A 226 -1.37 6.83 9.35
N TRP A 227 -0.15 6.62 9.86
CA TRP A 227 0.24 6.97 11.22
C TRP A 227 0.04 8.47 11.50
N GLY A 228 0.57 9.34 10.65
CA GLY A 228 0.47 10.78 10.88
C GLY A 228 -0.98 11.28 10.90
N HIS A 229 -1.87 10.64 10.13
CA HIS A 229 -3.30 10.92 10.19
C HIS A 229 -3.98 10.37 11.46
N MET A 230 -3.58 9.19 11.95
CA MET A 230 -4.05 8.65 13.24
C MET A 230 -3.64 9.59 14.39
N GLN A 231 -2.41 10.10 14.34
CA GLN A 231 -1.87 11.05 15.31
C GLN A 231 -2.35 12.49 15.12
N ARG A 232 -3.19 12.77 14.10
CA ARG A 232 -3.71 14.11 13.76
C ARG A 232 -2.61 15.16 13.60
N MET A 233 -1.49 14.77 12.98
CA MET A 233 -0.39 15.68 12.68
C MET A 233 -0.87 16.81 11.74
N GLU A 234 -0.27 17.99 11.89
CA GLU A 234 -0.40 19.07 10.92
C GLU A 234 0.15 18.62 9.55
N LYS A 235 -0.46 19.07 8.45
CA LYS A 235 -0.26 18.50 7.10
C LYS A 235 1.19 18.59 6.62
N GLU A 236 1.86 19.73 6.80
CA GLU A 236 3.28 19.88 6.42
C GLU A 236 4.18 18.96 7.25
N SER A 237 3.91 18.89 8.56
CA SER A 237 4.65 18.03 9.50
C SER A 237 4.45 16.55 9.18
N LEU A 238 3.22 16.15 8.82
CA LEU A 238 2.84 14.81 8.40
C LEU A 238 3.59 14.42 7.13
N LEU A 239 3.53 15.26 6.09
CA LEU A 239 4.18 14.97 4.81
C LEU A 239 5.69 14.86 4.97
N ARG A 240 6.30 15.76 5.76
CA ARG A 240 7.72 15.71 6.10
C ARG A 240 8.09 14.43 6.83
N PHE A 241 7.30 14.03 7.82
CA PHE A 241 7.49 12.79 8.57
C PHE A 241 7.44 11.57 7.65
N ALA A 242 6.36 11.42 6.87
CA ALA A 242 6.17 10.28 5.99
C ALA A 242 7.26 10.20 4.90
N THR A 243 7.68 11.35 4.37
CA THR A 243 8.77 11.45 3.38
C THR A 243 10.11 11.08 3.98
N ALA A 244 10.41 11.54 5.20
CA ALA A 244 11.64 11.17 5.91
C ALA A 244 11.68 9.66 6.24
N LEU A 245 10.54 9.08 6.64
CA LEU A 245 10.41 7.65 6.87
C LEU A 245 10.69 6.83 5.61
N SER A 246 10.07 7.24 4.49
CA SER A 246 10.30 6.62 3.18
C SER A 246 11.75 6.77 2.71
N ALA A 247 12.40 7.90 2.99
CA ALA A 247 13.80 8.13 2.64
C ALA A 247 14.77 7.33 3.52
N LEU A 248 14.41 7.05 4.77
CA LEU A 248 15.17 6.14 5.62
C LEU A 248 15.06 4.69 5.13
N ALA A 249 13.87 4.27 4.68
CA ALA A 249 13.69 2.92 4.15
C ALA A 249 14.61 2.63 2.96
N VAL A 250 14.97 3.63 2.14
CA VAL A 250 15.84 3.39 0.99
C VAL A 250 17.31 3.13 1.34
N THR A 251 17.72 3.39 2.58
CA THR A 251 19.10 3.13 3.05
C THR A 251 19.27 1.76 3.69
N GLN A 252 18.22 0.95 3.76
CA GLN A 252 18.21 -0.33 4.45
C GLN A 252 17.96 -1.51 3.50
N VAL A 253 18.38 -2.71 3.92
CA VAL A 253 18.06 -3.97 3.22
C VAL A 253 16.75 -4.52 3.80
N GLY A 254 15.62 -4.16 3.21
CA GLY A 254 14.29 -4.63 3.62
C GLY A 254 13.39 -3.51 4.14
N VAL A 255 12.19 -3.87 4.60
CA VAL A 255 11.21 -2.92 5.15
C VAL A 255 11.27 -2.95 6.67
N GLY A 256 11.25 -1.78 7.31
CA GLY A 256 11.29 -1.57 8.76
C GLY A 256 12.12 -0.33 9.11
N LEU A 257 12.12 0.06 10.39
CA LEU A 257 12.88 1.19 10.92
C LEU A 257 14.22 0.79 11.56
N GLY A 258 14.47 -0.51 11.74
CA GLY A 258 15.71 -1.07 12.28
C GLY A 258 15.50 -2.49 12.77
#